data_AF-A0A6N6MN03-F1
#
_entry.id   AF-A0A6N6MN03-F1
#
_cell.length_a   1.000
_cell.length_b   1.000
_cell.length_c   1.000
_cell.angle_alpha   90.00
_cell.angle_beta   90.00
_cell.angle_gamma   90.00
#
_symmetry.space_group_name_H-M   'P 1'
#
loop_
_entity.id
_entity.type
_entity.pdbx_description
1 polymer ?
#
loop_
_entity_poly.entity_id
_entity_poly.type
_entity_poly.pdbx_seq_one_letter_code
_entity_poly.pdbx_strand_id
1 'polypeptide(L)' 'MSNDVMQVLTQPTVDVVLAGRILGIGKNAAYKAREAGDIPSIKIGGQYRVPSAKLREMLGLSTPSVAAA' A
#
# COMPACT_ATOMS: atom_id res chain seq x y z
N MET A 1 7.47 9.38 8.60
CA MET A 1 8.06 8.47 7.58
C MET A 1 8.32 7.07 8.14
N SER A 2 9.05 6.92 9.25
CA SER A 2 9.41 5.58 9.77
C SER A 2 8.23 4.69 10.17
N ASN A 3 7.15 5.24 10.73
CA ASN A 3 5.98 4.45 11.16
C ASN A 3 5.14 3.91 10.00
N ASP A 4 5.02 4.69 8.92
CA ASP A 4 4.23 4.38 7.73
C ASP A 4 4.80 3.15 6.98
N VAL A 5 6.13 3.08 6.88
CA VAL A 5 6.84 1.94 6.28
C VAL A 5 6.61 0.68 7.11
N MET A 6 6.72 0.78 8.45
CA MET A 6 6.45 -0.34 9.34
C MET A 6 5.00 -0.85 9.20
N GLN A 7 4.02 0.03 9.02
CA GLN A 7 2.64 -0.38 8.79
C GLN A 7 2.47 -1.17 7.50
N VAL A 8 3.10 -0.77 6.39
CA VAL A 8 3.02 -1.56 5.14
C VAL A 8 3.71 -2.91 5.24
N LEU A 9 4.79 -3.01 6.02
CA LEU A 9 5.51 -4.27 6.19
C LEU A 9 4.78 -5.25 7.12
N THR A 10 4.00 -4.76 8.09
CA THR A 10 3.35 -5.57 9.13
C THR A 10 1.87 -5.82 8.89
N GLN A 11 1.14 -4.87 8.27
CA GLN A 11 -0.29 -4.99 8.03
C GLN A 11 -0.57 -5.62 6.67
N PRO A 12 -1.58 -6.50 6.56
CA PRO A 12 -1.93 -7.14 5.29
C PRO A 12 -2.47 -6.15 4.25
N THR A 13 -3.05 -5.03 4.72
CA THR A 13 -3.56 -3.97 3.86
C THR A 13 -3.31 -2.59 4.46
N VAL A 14 -3.23 -1.57 3.61
CA VAL A 14 -3.20 -0.16 3.99
C VAL A 14 -4.27 0.63 3.24
N ASP A 15 -4.52 1.88 3.65
CA ASP A 15 -5.39 2.76 2.85
C ASP A 15 -4.64 3.38 1.65
N VAL A 16 -5.41 3.94 0.71
CA VAL A 16 -4.89 4.54 -0.53
C VAL A 16 -3.98 5.73 -0.26
N VAL A 17 -4.23 6.50 0.80
CA VAL A 17 -3.45 7.70 1.12
C VAL A 17 -2.07 7.29 1.61
N LEU A 18 -1.98 6.31 2.51
CA LEU A 18 -0.73 5.74 2.99
C LEU A 18 0.07 5.10 1.86
N ALA A 19 -0.58 4.33 0.98
CA ALA A 19 0.07 3.81 -0.22
C ALA A 19 0.65 4.93 -1.11
N GLY A 20 -0.13 5.99 -1.36
CA GLY A 20 0.32 7.16 -2.11
C GLY A 20 1.53 7.86 -1.49
N ARG A 21 1.54 8.04 -0.16
CA ARG A 21 2.70 8.62 0.54
C ARG A 21 3.96 7.80 0.35
N ILE A 22 3.85 6.47 0.39
CA ILE A 22 4.99 5.56 0.19
C ILE A 22 5.48 5.59 -1.27
N LEU A 23 4.57 5.78 -2.22
CA LEU A 23 4.89 5.98 -3.64
C LEU A 23 5.40 7.40 -3.94
N GLY A 24 5.51 8.29 -2.95
CA GLY A 24 6.01 9.66 -3.12
C GLY A 24 5.00 10.62 -3.74
N ILE A 25 3.70 10.30 -3.73
CA ILE A 25 2.64 11.13 -4.32
C ILE A 25 1.69 11.70 -3.25
N GLY A 26 1.13 12.87 -3.54
CA GLY A 26 0.15 13.52 -2.66
C GLY A 26 -1.21 12.80 -2.62
N LYS A 27 -2.01 13.08 -1.58
CA LYS A 27 -3.33 12.47 -1.35
C LYS A 27 -4.25 12.47 -2.58
N ASN A 28 -4.37 13.60 -3.26
CA ASN A 28 -5.26 13.72 -4.44
C ASN A 28 -4.73 12.89 -5.62
N ALA A 29 -3.41 12.87 -5.82
CA ALA A 29 -2.79 12.02 -6.83
C ALA A 29 -2.98 10.53 -6.50
N ALA A 30 -2.94 10.15 -5.22
CA ALA A 30 -3.18 8.77 -4.79
C ALA A 30 -4.61 8.30 -5.12
N TYR A 31 -5.63 9.13 -4.89
CA TYR A 31 -7.00 8.79 -5.30
C TYR A 31 -7.15 8.69 -6.82
N LYS A 32 -6.54 9.61 -7.58
CA LYS A 32 -6.53 9.52 -9.05
C LYS A 32 -5.83 8.25 -9.55
N ALA A 33 -4.68 7.91 -8.98
CA ALA A 33 -3.94 6.69 -9.29
C ALA A 33 -4.75 5.42 -8.96
N ARG A 34 -5.53 5.44 -7.87
CA ARG A 34 -6.51 4.37 -7.56
C ARG A 34 -7.63 4.28 -8.59
N GLU A 35 -8.16 5.41 -9.04
CA GLU A 35 -9.20 5.45 -10.08
C GLU A 35 -8.69 5.00 -11.45
N ALA A 36 -7.43 5.33 -11.78
CA ALA A 36 -6.74 4.89 -12.99
C ALA A 36 -6.32 3.42 -12.95
N GLY A 37 -6.26 2.81 -11.76
CA GLY A 37 -5.83 1.43 -11.55
C GLY A 37 -4.34 1.25 -11.30
N ASP A 38 -3.57 2.33 -11.24
CA ASP A 38 -2.13 2.33 -10.94
C ASP A 38 -1.84 1.84 -9.51
N ILE A 39 -2.73 2.18 -8.56
CA ILE A 39 -2.66 1.65 -7.19
C ILE A 39 -3.58 0.42 -7.08
N PRO A 40 -3.03 -0.78 -6.82
CA PRO A 40 -3.80 -2.01 -6.73
C PRO A 40 -4.67 -1.98 -5.49
N SER A 41 -5.97 -1.72 -5.66
CA SER A 41 -6.91 -1.54 -4.56
C SER A 41 -8.12 -2.45 -4.69
N ILE A 42 -8.61 -2.91 -3.55
CA ILE A 42 -9.84 -3.70 -3.41
C ILE A 42 -10.87 -2.88 -2.64
N LYS A 43 -12.14 -2.95 -3.07
CA LYS A 43 -13.25 -2.26 -2.39
C LYS A 43 -13.94 -3.24 -1.45
N ILE A 44 -13.94 -2.93 -0.15
CA ILE A 44 -14.56 -3.76 0.90
C ILE A 44 -15.38 -2.84 1.81
N GLY A 45 -16.67 -3.13 1.96
CA GLY A 45 -17.55 -2.38 2.89
C GLY A 45 -17.59 -0.87 2.61
N GLY A 46 -17.47 -0.46 1.35
CA GLY A 46 -17.43 0.97 0.96
C GLY A 46 -16.08 1.65 1.09
N GLN A 47 -15.06 0.97 1.62
CA GLN A 47 -13.70 1.49 1.76
C GLN A 47 -12.75 0.86 0.72
N TYR A 48 -11.74 1.61 0.31
CA TYR A 48 -10.66 1.09 -0.53
C TYR A 48 -9.45 0.71 0.32
N ARG A 49 -8.97 -0.51 0.11
CA ARG A 49 -7.78 -1.06 0.76
C ARG A 49 -6.77 -1.48 -0.30
N VAL A 50 -5.51 -1.20 -0.04
CA VAL A 50 -4.38 -1.58 -0.89
C VAL A 50 -3.73 -2.79 -0.23
N PRO A 51 -3.72 -3.98 -0.88
CA PRO A 51 -2.98 -5.12 -0.37
C PRO A 51 -1.49 -4.81 -0.30
N SER A 52 -0.92 -4.87 0.90
CA SER A 52 0.48 -4.51 1.12
C SER A 52 1.43 -5.42 0.34
N ALA A 53 1.03 -6.68 0.08
CA ALA A 53 1.79 -7.60 -0.77
C ALA A 53 1.97 -7.07 -2.20
N LYS A 54 0.89 -6.58 -2.82
CA LYS A 54 0.95 -5.97 -4.16
C LYS A 54 1.76 -4.68 -4.19
N LEU A 55 1.64 -3.86 -3.16
CA LEU A 55 2.45 -2.66 -3.02
C LEU A 55 3.94 -3.00 -2.88
N ARG A 56 4.30 -4.04 -2.13
CA ARG A 56 5.68 -4.55 -2.01
C ARG A 56 6.22 -5.07 -3.34
N GLU A 57 5.41 -5.85 -4.07
CA GLU A 57 5.76 -6.34 -5.42
C GLU A 57 6.09 -5.19 -6.37
N MET A 58 5.27 -4.12 -6.39
CA MET A 58 5.51 -2.93 -7.23
C MET A 58 6.85 -2.23 -6.93
N LEU A 59 7.27 -2.26 -5.66
CA LEU A 59 8.50 -1.63 -5.20
C LEU A 59 9.74 -2.53 -5.32
N GLY A 60 9.58 -3.76 -5.84
CA GLY A 60 10.66 -4.75 -5.87
C GLY A 60 11.08 -5.22 -4.48
N LEU A 61 10.23 -5.04 -3.47
CA LEU A 61 10.51 -5.47 -2.09
C LEU A 61 10.09 -6.94 -1.95
N SER A 62 11.04 -7.78 -1.53
CA SER A 62 10.76 -9.18 -1.24
C SER A 62 9.73 -9.31 -0.11
N THR A 63 8.93 -10.37 -0.16
CA THR A 63 8.04 -10.72 0.96
C THR A 63 8.86 -10.78 2.24
N PRO A 64 8.42 -10.12 3.33
CA PRO A 64 9.10 -10.28 4.60
C PRO A 64 9.05 -11.76 4.93
N SER A 65 10.19 -12.42 4.82
CA SER A 65 10.36 -13.79 5.27
C SER A 65 10.15 -13.75 6.77
N VAL A 66 9.00 -14.24 7.23
CA VAL A 66 8.75 -14.49 8.66
C VAL A 66 9.52 -15.73 9.15
N ALA A 67 10.47 -16.27 8.37
CA ALA A 67 11.38 -17.33 8.83
C ALA A 67 12.48 -16.74 9.73
N ALA A 68 12.08 -16.27 10.91
CA ALA A 68 12.90 -16.11 12.11
C ALA A 68 12.00 -15.66 13.29
N ALA A 69 11.13 -16.55 13.76
CA ALA A 69 10.54 -16.52 15.09
C ALA A 69 10.12 -17.94 15.48
#